data_AF-A0A9D6V4W5-F1
#
_entry.id   AF-A0A9D6V4W5-F1
#
_cell.length_a   1.000
_cell.length_b   1.000
_cell.length_c   1.000
_cell.angle_alpha   90.00
_cell.angle_beta   90.00
_cell.angle_gamma   90.00
#
_symmetry.space_group_name_H-M   'P 1'
#
loop_
_entity.id
_entity.type
_entity.pdbx_description
1 polymer ?
#
loop_
_entity_poly.entity_id
_entity_poly.type
_entity_poly.pdbx_seq_one_letter_code
_entity_poly.pdbx_strand_id
1 'polypeptide(L)'
;IKVALGYRNYGVKLMDLIQEGNIGLMKAVERFDPDKGYRLISYAIWWIKAYIQNYIIKSWSLVKIGTTQAQRKLFYRVADLPEAKDFDNHLENVSKLADKINVTEDEVIDMAARLKAHDLSLDDLIGDRSRDSFADTLRDDAPDQEAVLSELEERQDLKVWAYTALQTLNPREKYIVEKRVLAEDPLTLKELGRHFGITRERARQIERSALEKLRGNYLRSQLAA
;
A
#
# COMPACT_ATOMS: atom_id res chain seq x y z
N ILE A 1 13.77 36.42 1.65
CA ILE A 1 12.41 37.03 1.65
C ILE A 1 11.83 37.18 0.24
N LYS A 2 12.39 38.03 -0.66
CA LYS A 2 11.85 38.22 -2.02
C LYS A 2 11.68 36.91 -2.81
N VAL A 3 12.62 35.97 -2.66
CA VAL A 3 12.51 34.64 -3.28
C VAL A 3 11.33 33.84 -2.71
N ALA A 4 11.16 33.81 -1.38
CA ALA A 4 10.08 33.09 -0.71
C ALA A 4 8.68 33.62 -1.07
N LEU A 5 8.54 34.93 -1.30
CA LEU A 5 7.27 35.53 -1.74
C LEU A 5 6.77 34.95 -3.08
N GLY A 6 7.67 34.50 -3.95
CA GLY A 6 7.30 33.84 -5.21
C GLY A 6 6.65 32.46 -5.03
N TYR A 7 6.75 31.86 -3.84
CA TYR A 7 6.23 30.53 -3.53
C TYR A 7 5.03 30.56 -2.57
N ARG A 8 4.40 31.73 -2.35
CA ARG A 8 3.28 31.88 -1.42
C ARG A 8 2.04 31.07 -1.82
N ASN A 9 1.86 30.80 -3.11
CA ASN A 9 0.64 30.17 -3.63
C ASN A 9 0.60 28.64 -3.45
N TYR A 10 1.66 28.02 -2.94
CA TYR A 10 1.72 26.56 -2.74
C TYR A 10 1.13 26.09 -1.40
N GLY A 11 0.26 26.87 -0.75
CA GLY A 11 -0.43 26.45 0.48
C GLY A 11 0.42 26.39 1.76
N VAL A 12 1.72 26.67 1.67
CA VAL A 12 2.65 26.64 2.81
C VAL A 12 2.75 28.02 3.48
N LYS A 13 2.89 28.04 4.81
CA LYS A 13 3.05 29.29 5.58
C LYS A 13 4.29 30.05 5.11
N LEU A 14 4.12 31.34 4.84
CA LEU A 14 5.21 32.20 4.33
C LEU A 14 6.42 32.23 5.28
N MET A 15 6.20 32.23 6.59
CA MET A 15 7.29 32.22 7.58
C MET A 15 8.15 30.96 7.43
N ASP A 16 7.54 29.79 7.22
CA ASP A 16 8.27 28.54 7.04
C ASP A 16 9.10 28.59 5.75
N LEU A 17 8.56 29.15 4.66
CA LEU A 17 9.31 29.35 3.41
C LEU A 17 10.51 30.30 3.61
N ILE A 18 10.36 31.33 4.44
CA ILE A 18 11.47 32.24 4.77
C ILE A 18 12.54 31.51 5.58
N GLN A 19 12.14 30.70 6.56
CA GLN A 19 13.06 29.93 7.40
C GLN A 19 13.84 28.89 6.58
N GLU A 20 13.17 28.15 5.70
CA GLU A 20 13.84 27.22 4.78
C GLU A 20 14.76 27.93 3.80
N GLY A 21 14.36 29.12 3.33
CA GLY A 21 15.23 29.99 2.57
C GLY A 21 16.48 30.42 3.33
N ASN A 22 16.37 30.70 4.64
CA ASN A 22 17.51 31.04 5.50
C ASN A 22 18.46 29.85 5.67
N ILE A 23 17.93 28.62 5.81
CA ILE A 23 18.75 27.39 5.82
C ILE A 23 19.49 27.22 4.48
N GLY A 24 18.81 27.45 3.36
CA GLY A 24 19.44 27.45 2.04
C GLY A 24 20.55 28.50 1.91
N LEU A 25 20.35 29.70 2.46
CA LEU A 25 21.37 30.75 2.50
C LEU A 25 22.58 30.33 3.34
N MET A 26 22.37 29.75 4.53
CA MET A 26 23.46 29.25 5.36
C MET A 26 24.31 28.21 4.62
N LYS A 27 23.65 27.30 3.89
CA LYS A 27 24.32 26.28 3.08
C LYS A 27 25.08 26.86 1.89
N ALA A 28 24.56 27.93 1.30
CA ALA A 28 25.28 28.66 0.26
C ALA A 28 26.55 29.31 0.80
N VAL A 29 26.48 29.98 1.95
CA VAL A 29 27.64 30.65 2.56
C VAL A 29 28.71 29.63 2.95
N GLU A 30 28.33 28.50 3.53
CA GLU A 30 29.24 27.40 3.91
C GLU A 30 30.04 26.85 2.71
N ARG A 31 29.45 26.83 1.51
CA ARG A 31 30.04 26.22 0.30
C ARG A 31 30.54 27.25 -0.72
N PHE A 32 30.43 28.53 -0.42
CA PHE A 32 30.82 29.58 -1.35
C PHE A 32 32.33 29.75 -1.37
N ASP A 33 32.87 29.84 -2.57
CA ASP A 33 34.29 30.06 -2.83
C ASP A 33 34.45 31.41 -3.54
N PRO A 34 35.02 32.43 -2.85
CA PRO A 34 35.18 33.78 -3.41
C PRO A 34 36.16 33.84 -4.58
N ASP A 35 37.09 32.89 -4.69
CA ASP A 35 38.15 32.91 -5.70
C ASP A 35 37.65 32.54 -7.09
N LYS A 36 36.42 32.00 -7.19
CA LYS A 36 35.77 31.63 -8.46
C LYS A 36 35.16 32.81 -9.22
N GLY A 37 35.20 34.04 -8.68
CA GLY A 37 34.79 35.25 -9.40
C GLY A 37 33.28 35.47 -9.58
N TYR A 38 32.42 34.64 -8.95
CA TYR A 38 30.97 34.85 -8.95
C TYR A 38 30.52 35.60 -7.69
N ARG A 39 29.47 36.43 -7.82
CA ARG A 39 28.87 37.12 -6.66
C ARG A 39 28.17 36.11 -5.74
N LEU A 40 28.38 36.21 -4.43
CA LEU A 40 27.71 35.37 -3.42
C LEU A 40 26.20 35.33 -3.61
N ILE A 41 25.58 36.48 -3.92
CA ILE A 41 24.12 36.57 -4.16
C ILE A 41 23.68 35.62 -5.28
N SER A 42 24.42 35.59 -6.40
CA SER A 42 24.12 34.74 -7.55
C SER A 42 24.19 33.26 -7.18
N TYR A 43 25.18 32.87 -6.37
CA TYR A 43 25.34 31.51 -5.86
C TYR A 43 24.24 31.13 -4.86
N ALA A 44 23.95 32.02 -3.91
CA ALA A 44 22.98 31.78 -2.84
C ALA A 44 21.54 31.64 -3.34
N ILE A 45 21.17 32.34 -4.41
CA ILE A 45 19.82 32.24 -4.98
C ILE A 45 19.47 30.80 -5.38
N TRP A 46 20.44 30.04 -5.92
CA TRP A 46 20.20 28.64 -6.29
C TRP A 46 19.87 27.78 -5.08
N TRP A 47 20.68 27.88 -4.02
CA TRP A 47 20.49 27.15 -2.77
C TRP A 47 19.18 27.52 -2.06
N ILE A 48 18.87 28.82 -2.00
CA ILE A 48 17.62 29.32 -1.41
C ILE A 48 16.42 28.71 -2.14
N LYS A 49 16.41 28.74 -3.49
CA LYS A 49 15.31 28.16 -4.28
C LYS A 49 15.22 26.64 -4.07
N ALA A 50 16.35 25.93 -4.09
CA ALA A 50 16.37 24.48 -3.95
C ALA A 50 15.80 24.02 -2.60
N TYR A 51 16.15 24.70 -1.50
CA TYR A 51 15.65 24.38 -0.16
C TYR A 51 14.15 24.68 -0.02
N ILE A 52 13.71 25.87 -0.47
CA ILE A 52 12.28 26.24 -0.49
C ILE A 52 11.48 25.22 -1.29
N GLN A 53 11.93 24.87 -2.49
CA GLN A 53 11.25 23.91 -3.34
C GLN A 53 11.16 22.53 -2.68
N ASN A 54 12.28 22.05 -2.15
CA ASN A 54 12.30 20.77 -1.45
C ASN A 54 11.37 20.72 -0.24
N TYR A 55 11.23 21.83 0.50
CA TYR A 55 10.27 21.93 1.60
C TYR A 55 8.82 21.87 1.12
N ILE A 56 8.48 22.63 0.07
CA ILE A 56 7.12 22.63 -0.48
C ILE A 56 6.67 21.21 -0.85
N ILE A 57 7.50 20.45 -1.57
CA ILE A 57 7.16 19.07 -1.95
C ILE A 57 6.99 18.16 -0.73
N LYS A 58 7.83 18.34 0.30
CA LYS A 58 7.77 17.52 1.52
C LYS A 58 6.58 17.85 2.41
N SER A 59 6.12 19.08 2.39
CA SER A 59 5.05 19.59 3.26
C SER A 59 3.70 19.69 2.56
N TRP A 60 3.60 19.31 1.28
CA TRP A 60 2.35 19.41 0.51
C TRP A 60 1.30 18.39 0.96
N SER A 61 1.71 17.16 1.25
CA SER A 61 0.84 16.09 1.77
C SER A 61 1.60 15.19 2.73
N LEU A 62 0.88 14.62 3.69
CA LEU A 62 1.31 13.53 4.57
C LEU A 62 1.77 12.32 3.75
N VAL A 63 1.11 12.07 2.61
CA VAL A 63 1.51 11.03 1.66
C VAL A 63 2.63 11.57 0.78
N LYS A 64 3.85 11.11 1.05
CA LYS A 64 5.04 11.56 0.33
C LYS A 64 4.95 11.21 -1.15
N ILE A 65 5.15 12.21 -2.00
CA ILE A 65 5.31 12.05 -3.44
C ILE A 65 6.73 11.55 -3.74
N GLY A 66 6.86 10.68 -4.74
CA GLY A 66 8.16 10.25 -5.25
C GLY A 66 9.04 11.45 -5.63
N THR A 67 10.33 11.38 -5.30
CA THR A 67 11.24 12.52 -5.37
C THR A 67 12.07 12.58 -6.66
N THR A 68 11.70 11.85 -7.71
CA THR A 68 12.49 11.86 -8.96
C THR A 68 12.50 13.25 -9.59
N GLN A 69 13.53 13.56 -10.39
CA GLN A 69 13.65 14.87 -11.03
C GLN A 69 12.45 15.16 -11.95
N ALA A 70 11.95 14.14 -12.66
CA ALA A 70 10.77 14.23 -13.50
C ALA A 70 9.51 14.54 -12.66
N GLN A 71 9.28 13.82 -11.56
CA GLN A 71 8.15 14.03 -10.65
C GLN A 71 8.17 15.41 -10.00
N ARG A 72 9.35 15.90 -9.57
CA ARG A 72 9.48 17.27 -9.02
C ARG A 72 9.10 18.33 -10.04
N LYS A 73 9.55 18.17 -11.29
CA LYS A 73 9.24 19.09 -12.39
C LYS A 73 7.76 19.04 -12.76
N LEU A 74 7.17 17.84 -12.74
CA LEU A 74 5.74 17.62 -12.95
C LEU A 74 4.91 18.30 -11.86
N PHE A 75 5.24 18.09 -10.58
CA PHE A 75 4.58 18.74 -9.45
C PHE A 75 4.47 20.25 -9.62
N TYR A 76 5.58 20.95 -9.85
CA TYR A 76 5.55 22.42 -10.00
C TYR A 76 4.77 22.87 -11.21
N ARG A 77 4.88 22.15 -12.34
CA ARG A 77 4.14 22.52 -13.55
C ARG A 77 2.64 22.34 -13.38
N VAL A 78 2.19 21.24 -12.76
CA VAL A 78 0.77 21.00 -12.53
C VAL A 78 0.23 21.94 -11.46
N ALA A 79 0.99 22.19 -10.39
CA ALA A 79 0.60 23.13 -9.32
C ALA A 79 0.53 24.60 -9.78
N ASP A 80 1.32 24.99 -10.79
CA ASP A 80 1.28 26.34 -11.38
C ASP A 80 0.14 26.53 -12.38
N LEU A 81 -0.55 25.47 -12.81
CA LEU A 81 -1.68 25.59 -13.73
C LEU A 81 -2.90 26.14 -12.98
N PRO A 82 -3.48 27.27 -13.43
CA PRO A 82 -4.70 27.84 -12.82
C PRO A 82 -5.91 26.88 -12.93
N GLU A 83 -5.84 25.94 -13.87
CA GLU A 83 -6.86 24.94 -14.21
C GLU A 83 -6.70 23.61 -13.45
N ALA A 84 -5.79 23.49 -12.48
CA ALA A 84 -5.68 22.29 -11.65
C ALA A 84 -6.99 21.92 -10.90
N LYS A 85 -7.95 22.85 -10.86
CA LYS A 85 -9.30 22.64 -10.32
C LYS A 85 -10.27 21.97 -11.31
N ASP A 86 -10.05 22.07 -12.62
CA ASP A 86 -10.91 21.61 -13.73
C ASP A 86 -10.20 20.63 -14.68
N PHE A 87 -9.27 19.84 -14.14
CA PHE A 87 -8.43 18.92 -14.92
C PHE A 87 -9.21 17.83 -15.68
N ASP A 88 -10.47 17.58 -15.31
CA ASP A 88 -11.34 16.56 -15.91
C ASP A 88 -11.67 16.83 -17.40
N ASN A 89 -11.50 18.05 -17.91
CA ASN A 89 -11.91 18.44 -19.27
C ASN A 89 -10.77 18.65 -20.28
N HIS A 90 -9.50 18.41 -19.94
CA HIS A 90 -8.38 18.82 -20.80
C HIS A 90 -7.34 17.73 -21.09
N LEU A 91 -7.78 16.60 -21.69
CA LEU A 91 -6.92 15.53 -22.23
C LEU A 91 -5.81 16.07 -23.17
N GLU A 92 -6.08 17.12 -23.95
CA GLU A 92 -5.09 17.71 -24.86
C GLU A 92 -3.93 18.41 -24.12
N ASN A 93 -4.18 18.90 -22.90
CA ASN A 93 -3.14 19.49 -22.04
C ASN A 93 -2.31 18.42 -21.35
N VAL A 94 -2.91 17.27 -21.02
CA VAL A 94 -2.21 16.11 -20.41
C VAL A 94 -1.13 15.58 -21.36
N SER A 95 -1.50 15.30 -22.61
CA SER A 95 -0.59 14.75 -23.62
C SER A 95 0.57 15.71 -23.92
N LYS A 96 0.27 16.99 -24.14
CA LYS A 96 1.30 18.04 -24.34
C LYS A 96 2.22 18.21 -23.13
N LEU A 97 1.70 18.05 -21.91
CA LEU A 97 2.50 18.16 -20.69
C LEU A 97 3.40 16.94 -20.49
N ALA A 98 2.87 15.74 -20.76
CA ALA A 98 3.58 14.47 -20.73
C ALA A 98 4.80 14.51 -21.68
N ASP A 99 4.59 14.89 -22.94
CA ASP A 99 5.66 15.03 -23.93
C ASP A 99 6.74 16.04 -23.51
N LYS A 100 6.33 17.18 -22.94
CA LYS A 100 7.26 18.25 -22.54
C LYS A 100 8.08 17.92 -21.28
N ILE A 101 7.63 16.96 -20.47
CA ILE A 101 8.33 16.51 -19.25
C ILE A 101 9.00 15.15 -19.46
N ASN A 102 8.64 14.43 -20.54
CA ASN A 102 9.06 13.07 -20.84
C ASN A 102 8.62 12.09 -19.73
N VAL A 103 7.32 12.10 -19.44
CA VAL A 103 6.60 11.25 -18.47
C VAL A 103 5.38 10.64 -19.15
N THR A 104 4.77 9.61 -18.58
CA THR A 104 3.54 9.03 -19.15
C THR A 104 2.33 9.93 -18.84
N GLU A 105 1.27 9.83 -19.65
CA GLU A 105 0.01 10.54 -19.38
C GLU A 105 -0.60 10.10 -18.05
N ASP A 106 -0.50 8.81 -17.71
CA ASP A 106 -0.95 8.27 -16.42
C ASP A 106 -0.25 8.95 -15.23
N GLU A 107 1.07 9.18 -15.30
CA GLU A 107 1.82 9.89 -14.25
C GLU A 107 1.33 11.34 -14.08
N VAL A 108 0.90 11.99 -15.17
CA VAL A 108 0.33 13.35 -15.13
C VAL A 108 -1.03 13.35 -14.47
N ILE A 109 -1.90 12.39 -14.82
CA ILE A 109 -3.24 12.24 -14.25
C ILE A 109 -3.14 11.94 -12.76
N ASP A 110 -2.30 10.99 -12.36
CA ASP A 110 -2.05 10.64 -10.96
C ASP A 110 -1.54 11.85 -10.17
N MET A 111 -0.61 12.63 -10.74
CA MET A 111 -0.12 13.84 -10.09
C MET A 111 -1.21 14.89 -9.93
N ALA A 112 -2.03 15.11 -10.95
CA ALA A 112 -3.12 16.08 -10.90
C ALA A 112 -4.18 15.68 -9.86
N ALA A 113 -4.58 14.40 -9.84
CA ALA A 113 -5.52 13.87 -8.85
C ALA A 113 -5.01 14.08 -7.41
N ARG A 114 -3.72 13.81 -7.16
CA ARG A 114 -3.08 14.03 -5.86
C ARG A 114 -2.97 15.51 -5.47
N LEU A 115 -2.73 16.40 -6.44
CA LEU A 115 -2.69 17.84 -6.17
C LEU A 115 -4.08 18.41 -5.86
N LYS A 116 -5.14 17.81 -6.42
CA LYS A 116 -6.54 18.17 -6.14
C LYS A 116 -7.02 17.65 -4.77
N ALA A 117 -6.57 16.45 -4.38
CA ALA A 117 -6.89 15.85 -3.09
C ALA A 117 -5.93 16.35 -2.00
N HIS A 118 -6.35 17.39 -1.28
CA HIS A 118 -5.66 17.78 -0.05
C HIS A 118 -5.93 16.78 1.07
N ASP A 119 -4.98 16.66 2.01
CA ASP A 119 -5.21 15.88 3.22
C ASP A 119 -6.36 16.52 4.02
N LEU A 120 -7.36 15.71 4.36
CA LEU A 120 -8.49 16.13 5.18
C LEU A 120 -8.27 15.69 6.62
N SER A 121 -8.69 16.52 7.56
CA SER A 121 -8.73 16.10 8.96
C SER A 121 -9.93 15.21 9.17
N LEU A 122 -9.74 14.07 9.84
CA LEU A 122 -10.85 13.19 10.20
C LEU A 122 -11.78 13.82 11.24
N ASP A 123 -11.26 14.77 12.03
CA ASP A 123 -12.02 15.53 13.02
C ASP A 123 -12.82 16.69 12.41
N ASP A 124 -12.66 16.97 11.11
CA ASP A 124 -13.46 18.01 10.46
C ASP A 124 -14.94 17.61 10.41
N LEU A 125 -15.80 18.55 10.78
CA LEU A 125 -17.25 18.34 10.78
C LEU A 125 -17.79 18.22 9.35
N ILE A 126 -18.71 17.28 9.15
CA ILE A 126 -19.37 17.07 7.86
C ILE A 126 -20.47 18.11 7.67
N GLY A 127 -20.08 19.27 7.12
CA GLY A 127 -20.99 20.39 6.85
C GLY A 127 -21.33 21.23 8.09
N ASP A 128 -21.83 22.45 7.86
CA ASP A 128 -21.90 23.51 8.88
C ASP A 128 -22.85 23.25 10.06
N ARG A 129 -23.71 22.22 9.98
CA ARG A 129 -24.72 21.91 11.01
C ARG A 129 -24.62 20.50 11.57
N SER A 130 -23.70 19.67 11.08
CA SER A 130 -23.51 18.33 11.62
C SER A 130 -22.67 18.37 12.88
N ARG A 131 -22.93 17.41 13.78
CA ARG A 131 -22.03 17.10 14.90
C ARG A 131 -21.04 15.98 14.55
N ASP A 132 -21.29 15.32 13.43
CA ASP A 132 -20.52 14.15 13.02
C ASP A 132 -19.29 14.60 12.25
N SER A 133 -18.16 13.98 12.59
CA SER A 133 -16.89 14.14 11.92
C SER A 133 -16.73 13.12 10.79
N PHE A 134 -15.75 13.29 9.91
CA PHE A 134 -15.38 12.24 8.94
C PHE A 134 -15.02 10.92 9.63
N ALA A 135 -14.42 10.99 10.82
CA ALA A 135 -14.07 9.82 11.62
C ALA A 135 -15.29 8.96 11.96
N ASP A 136 -16.43 9.59 12.26
CA ASP A 136 -17.67 8.90 12.65
C ASP A 136 -18.33 8.15 11.49
N THR A 137 -17.98 8.50 10.24
CA THR A 137 -18.51 7.86 9.03
C THR A 137 -17.66 6.72 8.50
N LEU A 138 -16.44 6.54 9.03
CA LEU A 138 -15.55 5.47 8.60
C LEU A 138 -16.13 4.13 9.03
N ARG A 139 -16.47 3.31 8.02
CA ARG A 139 -16.90 1.94 8.23
C ARG A 139 -15.73 1.08 8.69
N ASP A 140 -15.96 0.24 9.70
CA ASP A 140 -15.07 -0.86 10.04
C ASP A 140 -15.35 -2.05 9.11
N ASP A 141 -14.30 -2.58 8.48
CA ASP A 141 -14.35 -3.76 7.61
C ASP A 141 -14.19 -5.07 8.42
N ALA A 142 -14.10 -4.99 9.74
CA ALA A 142 -14.16 -6.16 10.61
C ALA A 142 -15.43 -7.00 10.34
N PRO A 143 -15.32 -8.34 10.41
CA PRO A 143 -16.48 -9.20 10.28
C PRO A 143 -17.50 -8.85 11.36
N ASP A 144 -18.78 -8.93 11.00
CA ASP A 144 -19.84 -8.75 11.98
C ASP A 144 -19.91 -9.94 12.94
N GLN A 145 -20.68 -9.77 14.01
CA GLN A 145 -20.80 -10.77 15.06
C GLN A 145 -21.37 -12.11 14.53
N GLU A 146 -22.20 -12.06 13.49
CA GLU A 146 -22.80 -13.24 12.88
C GLU A 146 -21.76 -14.01 12.06
N ALA A 147 -20.96 -13.32 11.25
CA ALA A 147 -19.86 -13.91 10.50
C ALA A 147 -18.81 -14.54 11.43
N VAL A 148 -18.47 -13.85 12.52
CA VAL A 148 -17.53 -14.39 13.52
C VAL A 148 -18.09 -15.66 14.18
N LEU A 149 -19.37 -15.66 14.56
CA LEU A 149 -20.00 -16.83 15.17
C LEU A 149 -20.11 -18.00 14.18
N SER A 150 -20.54 -17.71 12.95
CA SER A 150 -20.66 -18.69 11.86
C SER A 150 -19.32 -19.36 11.57
N GLU A 151 -18.23 -18.59 11.47
CA GLU A 151 -16.88 -19.16 11.26
C GLU A 151 -16.44 -20.03 12.44
N LEU A 152 -16.76 -19.62 13.68
CA LEU A 152 -16.45 -20.41 14.88
C LEU A 152 -17.21 -21.75 14.90
N GLU A 153 -18.51 -21.72 14.60
CA GLU A 153 -19.37 -22.91 14.51
C GLU A 153 -18.91 -23.83 13.38
N GLU A 154 -18.72 -23.29 12.17
CA GLU A 154 -18.22 -24.06 11.02
C GLU A 154 -16.88 -24.73 11.34
N ARG A 155 -15.95 -24.01 11.99
CA ARG A 155 -14.66 -24.57 12.39
C ARG A 155 -14.81 -25.66 13.44
N GLN A 156 -15.76 -25.54 14.36
CA GLN A 156 -16.01 -26.54 15.39
C GLN A 156 -16.63 -27.80 14.77
N ASP A 157 -17.59 -27.64 13.87
CA ASP A 157 -18.22 -28.73 13.14
C ASP A 157 -17.21 -29.45 12.24
N LEU A 158 -16.37 -28.71 11.51
CA LEU A 158 -15.28 -29.27 10.71
C LEU A 158 -14.29 -30.06 11.57
N LYS A 159 -13.99 -29.63 12.80
CA LYS A 159 -13.13 -30.38 13.73
C LYS A 159 -13.77 -31.68 14.17
N VAL A 160 -15.04 -31.65 14.58
CA VAL A 160 -15.78 -32.85 15.00
C VAL A 160 -15.89 -33.83 13.84
N TRP A 161 -16.21 -33.31 12.65
CA TRP A 161 -16.25 -34.09 11.42
C TRP A 161 -14.89 -34.70 11.10
N ALA A 162 -13.81 -33.91 11.10
CA ALA A 162 -12.47 -34.40 10.78
C ALA A 162 -12.03 -35.51 11.73
N TYR A 163 -12.31 -35.36 13.02
CA TYR A 163 -12.02 -36.40 14.02
C TYR A 163 -12.79 -37.70 13.74
N THR A 164 -14.10 -37.59 13.44
CA THR A 164 -14.95 -38.74 13.11
C THR A 164 -14.50 -39.41 11.81
N ALA A 165 -14.18 -38.62 10.79
CA ALA A 165 -13.71 -39.12 9.51
C ALA A 165 -12.37 -39.86 9.63
N LEU A 166 -11.44 -39.35 10.46
CA LEU A 166 -10.17 -40.04 10.76
C LEU A 166 -10.37 -41.38 11.48
N GLN A 167 -11.45 -41.57 12.25
CA GLN A 167 -11.75 -42.86 12.89
C GLN A 167 -12.22 -43.94 11.90
N THR A 168 -12.74 -43.55 10.73
CA THR A 168 -13.13 -44.51 9.67
C THR A 168 -11.95 -45.10 8.91
N LEU A 169 -10.76 -44.50 9.05
CA LEU A 169 -9.55 -44.94 8.39
C LEU A 169 -8.89 -46.09 9.16
N ASN A 170 -8.27 -47.01 8.42
CA ASN A 170 -7.45 -48.05 9.04
C ASN A 170 -6.19 -47.43 9.70
N PRO A 171 -5.57 -48.07 10.70
CA PRO A 171 -4.40 -47.51 11.41
C PRO A 171 -3.25 -47.07 10.49
N ARG A 172 -3.02 -47.80 9.39
CA ARG A 172 -2.02 -47.44 8.36
C ARG A 172 -2.41 -46.21 7.55
N GLU A 173 -3.68 -46.10 7.19
CA GLU A 173 -4.23 -44.95 6.43
C GLU A 173 -4.22 -43.69 7.30
N LYS A 174 -4.68 -43.81 8.56
CA LYS A 174 -4.68 -42.72 9.54
C LYS A 174 -3.28 -42.15 9.76
N TYR A 175 -2.27 -43.01 9.98
CA TYR A 175 -0.89 -42.56 10.17
C TYR A 175 -0.33 -41.79 8.96
N ILE A 176 -0.64 -42.24 7.74
CA ILE A 176 -0.21 -41.56 6.51
C ILE A 176 -0.87 -40.18 6.38
N VAL A 177 -2.18 -40.08 6.66
CA VAL A 177 -2.91 -38.81 6.60
C VAL A 177 -2.39 -37.84 7.68
N GLU A 178 -2.22 -38.31 8.93
CA GLU A 178 -1.72 -37.48 10.04
C GLU A 178 -0.31 -36.94 9.80
N LYS A 179 0.62 -37.77 9.31
CA LYS A 179 2.04 -37.40 9.17
C LYS A 179 2.41 -36.72 7.86
N ARG A 180 1.50 -36.63 6.90
CA ARG A 180 1.79 -36.07 5.56
C ARG A 180 0.75 -35.07 5.06
N VAL A 181 -0.53 -35.25 5.38
CA VAL A 181 -1.59 -34.34 4.94
C VAL A 181 -1.91 -33.30 6.01
N LEU A 182 -1.92 -33.71 7.28
CA LEU A 182 -2.29 -32.84 8.41
C LEU A 182 -1.10 -32.29 9.20
N ALA A 183 0.12 -32.75 8.93
CA ALA A 183 1.32 -32.30 9.64
C ALA A 183 1.87 -30.99 9.07
N GLU A 184 2.35 -30.10 9.93
CA GLU A 184 3.07 -28.88 9.54
C GLU A 184 4.35 -29.21 8.75
N ASP A 185 5.06 -30.26 9.16
CA ASP A 185 6.22 -30.81 8.46
C ASP A 185 5.88 -32.18 7.83
N PRO A 186 5.45 -32.22 6.56
CA PRO A 186 4.92 -33.44 5.95
C PRO A 186 6.03 -34.42 5.56
N LEU A 187 5.90 -35.69 6.00
CA LEU A 187 6.82 -36.76 5.61
C LEU A 187 6.74 -37.09 4.11
N THR A 188 7.86 -37.46 3.52
CA THR A 188 7.91 -37.92 2.12
C THR A 188 7.34 -39.33 1.98
N LEU A 189 6.79 -39.66 0.80
CA LEU A 189 6.34 -41.02 0.48
C LEU A 189 7.43 -42.08 0.64
N LYS A 190 8.70 -41.68 0.48
CA LYS A 190 9.86 -42.56 0.64
C LYS A 190 10.10 -42.89 2.12
N GLU A 191 9.95 -41.92 3.00
CA GLU A 191 10.08 -42.11 4.46
C GLU A 191 8.92 -42.92 5.02
N LEU A 192 7.69 -42.64 4.57
CA LEU A 192 6.52 -43.46 4.91
C LEU A 192 6.66 -44.90 4.41
N GLY A 193 7.16 -45.08 3.17
CA GLY A 193 7.47 -46.39 2.62
C GLY A 193 8.49 -47.16 3.47
N ARG A 194 9.57 -46.50 3.91
CA ARG A 194 10.56 -47.08 4.83
C ARG A 194 9.94 -47.46 6.18
N HIS A 195 9.11 -46.60 6.76
CA HIS A 195 8.46 -46.84 8.05
C HIS A 195 7.56 -48.09 8.05
N PHE A 196 6.82 -48.33 6.95
CA PHE A 196 5.93 -49.47 6.82
C PHE A 196 6.52 -50.68 6.08
N GLY A 197 7.78 -50.60 5.63
CA GLY A 197 8.40 -51.65 4.83
C GLY A 197 7.75 -51.87 3.46
N ILE A 198 7.19 -50.81 2.86
CA ILE A 198 6.48 -50.85 1.57
C ILE A 198 7.15 -49.96 0.52
N THR A 199 6.84 -50.19 -0.76
CA THR A 199 7.35 -49.36 -1.86
C THR A 199 6.73 -47.96 -1.82
N ARG A 200 7.43 -46.98 -2.42
CA ARG A 200 6.94 -45.59 -2.55
C ARG A 200 5.56 -45.53 -3.21
N GLU A 201 5.35 -46.35 -4.23
CA GLU A 201 4.08 -46.40 -4.96
C GLU A 201 2.96 -46.99 -4.11
N ARG A 202 3.27 -47.98 -3.26
CA ARG A 202 2.27 -48.53 -2.35
C ARG A 202 1.84 -47.51 -1.29
N ALA A 203 2.76 -46.70 -0.76
CA ALA A 203 2.42 -45.61 0.15
C ALA A 203 1.50 -44.58 -0.53
N ARG A 204 1.76 -44.24 -1.80
CA ARG A 204 0.92 -43.34 -2.62
C ARG A 204 -0.50 -43.89 -2.83
N GLN A 205 -0.63 -45.18 -3.11
CA GLN A 205 -1.94 -45.83 -3.26
C GLN A 205 -2.77 -45.77 -1.97
N ILE A 206 -2.13 -45.99 -0.82
CA ILE A 206 -2.81 -45.94 0.49
C ILE A 206 -3.24 -44.51 0.81
N GLU A 207 -2.39 -43.51 0.54
CA GLU A 207 -2.74 -42.08 0.66
C GLU A 207 -3.97 -41.73 -0.19
N ARG A 208 -3.97 -42.11 -1.48
CA ARG A 208 -5.10 -41.85 -2.38
C ARG A 208 -6.39 -42.51 -1.89
N SER A 209 -6.31 -43.78 -1.49
CA SER A 209 -7.48 -44.50 -0.98
C SER A 209 -8.02 -43.88 0.31
N ALA A 210 -7.15 -43.43 1.22
CA ALA A 210 -7.55 -42.74 2.44
C ALA A 210 -8.27 -41.41 2.12
N LEU A 211 -7.74 -40.61 1.19
CA LEU A 211 -8.37 -39.36 0.76
C LEU A 211 -9.71 -39.58 0.06
N GLU A 212 -9.85 -40.63 -0.75
CA GLU A 212 -11.12 -41.01 -1.39
C GLU A 212 -12.19 -41.40 -0.35
N LYS A 213 -11.81 -42.15 0.71
CA LYS A 213 -12.72 -42.48 1.82
C LYS A 213 -13.15 -41.24 2.60
N LEU A 214 -12.22 -40.35 2.92
CA LEU A 214 -12.52 -39.09 3.62
C LEU A 214 -13.46 -38.20 2.79
N ARG A 215 -13.20 -38.06 1.49
CA ARG A 215 -14.05 -37.29 0.57
C ARG A 215 -15.45 -37.91 0.42
N GLY A 216 -15.54 -39.24 0.34
CA GLY A 216 -16.81 -39.95 0.29
C GLY A 216 -17.65 -39.76 1.56
N ASN A 217 -17.01 -39.74 2.73
CA ASN A 217 -17.69 -39.46 3.99
C ASN A 217 -18.13 -37.99 4.11
N TYR A 218 -17.31 -37.04 3.65
CA TYR A 218 -17.69 -35.61 3.61
C TYR A 218 -18.95 -35.36 2.78
N LEU A 219 -19.01 -35.92 1.58
CA LEU A 219 -20.16 -35.77 0.68
C LEU A 219 -21.42 -36.40 1.26
N ARG A 220 -21.30 -37.51 2.00
CA ARG A 220 -22.44 -38.14 2.68
C ARG A 220 -22.92 -37.34 3.88
N SER A 221 -22.03 -36.71 4.63
CA SER A 221 -22.44 -35.84 5.75
C SER A 221 -23.09 -34.54 5.27
N GLN A 222 -22.64 -33.96 4.15
CA GLN A 222 -23.29 -32.77 3.57
C GLN A 222 -24.65 -33.06 2.93
N LEU A 223 -24.90 -34.28 2.45
CA LEU A 223 -26.21 -34.68 1.89
C LEU A 223 -27.23 -35.11 2.96
N ALA A 224 -26.79 -35.32 4.20
CA ALA A 224 -27.63 -35.71 5.33
C ALA A 224 -28.00 -34.54 6.26
N ALA A 225 -27.37 -33.38 6.06
CA ALA A 225 -27.73 -32.09 6.65
C ALA A 225 -28.65 -31.32 5.69
#